data_AF-A0A0S8JIK2-F1
#
_entry.id   AF-A0A0S8JIK2-F1
#
_cell.length_a   1.000
_cell.length_b   1.000
_cell.length_c   1.000
_cell.angle_alpha   90.00
_cell.angle_beta   90.00
_cell.angle_gamma   90.00
#
_symmetry.space_group_name_H-M   'P 1'
#
loop_
_entity.id
_entity.type
_entity.pdbx_description
1 polymer ?
#
loop_
_entity_poly.entity_id
_entity_poly.type
_entity_poly.pdbx_seq_one_letter_code
_entity_poly.pdbx_strand_id
1 'polypeptide(L)'
;MTKTRLNFDLALDADYHKGGVHIVGSLPELLTIPSEVRSEGMIVWVKDIEKAYQLIGGVSDLDWELSSMTAVPKGGGAGTALVKSSATDFDTVWQVISSAQNIDGGSPSDVPVFGLVIDGGNI
;
A
#
# COMPACT_ATOMS: atom_id res chain seq x y z
N MET A 1 5.92 12.25 49.83
CA MET A 1 6.21 12.27 48.38
C MET A 1 5.16 11.43 47.69
N THR A 2 4.14 12.08 47.13
CA THR A 2 3.01 11.41 46.48
C THR A 2 3.48 10.95 45.09
N LYS A 3 3.49 9.63 44.88
CA LYS A 3 3.88 9.02 43.60
C LYS A 3 2.76 9.26 42.59
N THR A 4 2.86 10.33 41.81
CA THR A 4 1.99 10.55 40.65
C THR A 4 2.18 9.39 39.69
N ARG A 5 1.15 8.54 39.56
CA ARG A 5 1.09 7.55 38.51
C ARG A 5 0.85 8.30 37.20
N LEU A 6 1.77 8.17 36.25
CA LEU A 6 1.49 8.53 34.87
C LEU A 6 0.42 7.53 34.41
N ASN A 7 -0.83 7.98 34.31
CA ASN A 7 -1.81 7.25 33.53
C ASN A 7 -1.27 7.27 32.10
N PHE A 8 -0.84 6.11 31.62
CA PHE A 8 -0.89 5.82 30.19
C PHE A 8 -2.36 5.65 29.82
N ASP A 9 -3.17 6.70 30.02
CA ASP A 9 -4.30 6.92 29.13
C ASP A 9 -3.63 7.18 27.78
N LEU A 10 -3.34 6.10 27.06
CA LEU A 10 -3.40 6.13 25.61
C LEU A 10 -4.81 6.64 25.35
N ALA A 11 -4.96 7.96 25.26
CA ALA A 11 -5.86 8.49 24.28
C ALA A 11 -5.45 7.74 23.02
N LEU A 12 -6.19 6.67 22.69
CA LEU A 12 -6.30 6.26 21.32
C LEU A 12 -6.65 7.58 20.65
N ASP A 13 -5.68 8.16 19.96
CA ASP A 13 -5.89 9.41 19.25
C ASP A 13 -7.21 9.21 18.50
N ALA A 14 -8.07 10.22 18.49
CA ALA A 14 -9.32 10.15 17.74
C ALA A 14 -9.07 9.78 16.26
N ASP A 15 -7.81 9.81 15.83
CA ASP A 15 -7.30 9.45 14.52
C ASP A 15 -6.78 8.00 14.39
N TYR A 16 -6.63 7.21 15.47
CA TYR A 16 -6.13 5.82 15.44
C TYR A 16 -7.08 4.84 14.72
N HIS A 17 -8.32 5.26 14.46
CA HIS A 17 -9.29 4.53 13.63
C HIS A 17 -9.67 5.29 12.35
N LYS A 18 -9.03 6.44 12.08
CA LYS A 18 -9.30 7.23 10.87
C LYS A 18 -8.45 6.74 9.71
N GLY A 19 -8.90 5.63 9.13
CA GLY A 19 -8.28 5.01 7.97
C GLY A 19 -7.91 3.55 8.20
N GLY A 20 -7.89 2.79 7.10
CA GLY A 20 -7.64 1.34 7.10
C GLY A 20 -8.82 0.53 6.56
N VAL A 21 -8.63 -0.79 6.49
CA VAL A 21 -9.67 -1.74 6.10
C VAL A 21 -10.21 -2.40 7.36
N HIS A 22 -11.50 -2.21 7.63
CA HIS A 22 -12.23 -2.91 8.68
C HIS A 22 -12.87 -4.18 8.11
N ILE A 23 -13.13 -5.17 8.96
CA ILE A 23 -13.74 -6.43 8.54
C ILE A 23 -14.90 -6.74 9.47
N VAL A 24 -16.08 -6.96 8.90
CA VAL A 24 -17.29 -7.34 9.63
C VAL A 24 -17.85 -8.66 9.07
N GLY A 25 -18.68 -9.33 9.86
CA GLY A 25 -19.36 -10.56 9.47
C GLY A 25 -20.48 -10.35 8.45
N SER A 26 -21.21 -9.24 8.53
CA SER A 26 -22.45 -9.03 7.77
C SER A 26 -22.82 -7.57 7.52
N LEU A 27 -23.76 -7.32 6.59
CA LEU A 27 -24.28 -5.97 6.33
C LEU A 27 -24.95 -5.30 7.54
N PRO A 28 -25.75 -5.99 8.37
CA PRO A 28 -26.24 -5.41 9.62
C PRO A 28 -25.11 -4.95 10.55
N GLU A 29 -24.01 -5.71 10.61
CA GLU A 29 -22.86 -5.35 11.44
C GLU A 29 -22.12 -4.11 10.92
N LEU A 30 -22.03 -3.92 9.60
CA LEU A 30 -21.55 -2.68 8.97
C LEU A 30 -22.29 -1.44 9.51
N LEU A 31 -23.63 -1.52 9.62
CA LEU A 31 -24.46 -0.42 10.09
C LEU A 31 -24.37 -0.19 11.61
N THR A 32 -23.88 -1.17 12.37
CA THR A 32 -23.66 -1.02 13.82
C THR A 32 -22.32 -0.38 14.18
N ILE A 33 -21.44 -0.15 13.19
CA ILE A 33 -20.17 0.56 13.42
C ILE A 33 -20.50 1.94 14.01
N PRO A 34 -20.03 2.29 15.22
CA PRO A 34 -20.36 3.57 15.83
C PRO A 34 -19.90 4.76 14.97
N SER A 35 -20.67 5.85 14.93
CA SER A 35 -20.31 7.01 14.08
C SER A 35 -19.04 7.71 14.55
N GLU A 36 -18.67 7.56 15.83
CA GLU A 36 -17.44 8.12 16.40
C GLU A 36 -16.18 7.45 15.86
N VAL A 37 -16.29 6.22 15.34
CA VAL A 37 -15.16 5.51 14.71
C VAL A 37 -15.18 5.62 13.18
N ARG A 38 -16.19 6.26 12.61
CA ARG A 38 -16.31 6.43 11.16
C ARG A 38 -15.54 7.66 10.69
N SER A 39 -15.04 7.55 9.47
CA SER A 39 -14.46 8.68 8.74
C SER A 39 -14.76 8.50 7.28
N GLU A 40 -14.97 9.62 6.58
CA GLU A 40 -15.11 9.61 5.13
C GLU A 40 -13.89 8.91 4.51
N GLY A 41 -14.14 8.03 3.55
CA GLY A 41 -13.12 7.18 2.93
C GLY A 41 -12.83 5.87 3.67
N MET A 42 -13.43 5.59 4.82
CA MET A 42 -13.32 4.31 5.52
C MET A 42 -13.78 3.15 4.62
N ILE A 43 -12.99 2.06 4.59
CA ILE A 43 -13.29 0.86 3.82
C ILE A 43 -13.62 -0.28 4.78
N VAL A 44 -14.74 -0.98 4.53
CA VAL A 44 -15.17 -2.14 5.32
C VAL A 44 -15.41 -3.34 4.42
N TRP A 45 -14.71 -4.44 4.66
CA TRP A 45 -14.96 -5.73 4.04
C TRP A 45 -16.06 -6.49 4.79
N VAL A 46 -17.10 -6.90 4.08
CA VAL A 46 -18.23 -7.67 4.62
C VAL A 46 -18.08 -9.12 4.18
N LYS A 47 -17.84 -10.03 5.13
CA LYS A 47 -17.45 -11.43 4.85
C LYS A 47 -18.55 -12.26 4.21
N ASP A 48 -19.80 -12.13 4.65
CA ASP A 48 -20.92 -12.96 4.18
C ASP A 48 -21.22 -12.78 2.67
N ILE A 49 -20.97 -11.58 2.15
CA ILE A 49 -21.21 -11.21 0.76
C ILE A 49 -19.94 -10.92 -0.03
N GLU A 50 -18.77 -11.10 0.58
CA GLU A 50 -17.44 -10.90 -0.02
C GLU A 50 -17.30 -9.56 -0.77
N LYS A 51 -17.76 -8.47 -0.15
CA LYS A 51 -17.76 -7.13 -0.75
C LYS A 51 -17.16 -6.09 0.18
N ALA A 52 -16.48 -5.12 -0.41
CA ALA A 52 -16.03 -3.92 0.28
C ALA A 52 -17.08 -2.81 0.14
N TYR A 53 -17.29 -2.06 1.22
CA TYR A 53 -18.09 -0.83 1.26
C TYR A 53 -17.19 0.33 1.65
N GLN A 54 -17.41 1.49 1.04
CA GLN A 54 -16.71 2.72 1.35
C GLN A 54 -17.71 3.76 1.87
N LEU A 55 -17.31 4.48 2.91
CA LEU A 55 -18.10 5.60 3.41
C LEU A 55 -17.78 6.86 2.56
N ILE A 56 -18.77 7.43 1.88
CA ILE A 56 -18.61 8.54 0.92
C ILE A 56 -19.57 9.66 1.27
N GLY A 57 -19.09 10.92 1.29
CA GLY A 57 -19.96 12.08 1.47
C GLY A 57 -20.36 12.38 2.92
N GLY A 58 -19.75 11.69 3.90
CA GLY A 58 -20.00 11.93 5.31
C GLY A 58 -19.64 10.74 6.21
N VAL A 59 -20.30 10.69 7.38
CA VAL A 59 -20.17 9.60 8.37
C VAL A 59 -21.50 8.90 8.70
N SER A 60 -22.55 9.18 7.92
CA SER A 60 -23.90 8.66 8.14
C SER A 60 -24.01 7.18 7.76
N ASP A 61 -25.03 6.49 8.31
CA ASP A 61 -25.38 5.12 7.88
C ASP A 61 -25.79 5.04 6.40
N LEU A 62 -26.24 6.16 5.83
CA LEU A 62 -26.70 6.25 4.46
C LEU A 62 -25.56 6.47 3.45
N ASP A 63 -24.36 6.76 3.95
CA ASP A 63 -23.19 7.15 3.15
C ASP A 63 -22.34 5.93 2.73
N TRP A 64 -22.78 4.71 3.08
CA TRP A 64 -22.12 3.48 2.66
C TRP A 64 -22.44 3.14 1.21
N GLU A 65 -21.44 3.26 0.35
CA GLU A 65 -21.52 2.81 -1.04
C GLU A 65 -20.76 1.51 -1.25
N LEU A 66 -21.22 0.67 -2.18
CA LEU A 66 -20.43 -0.48 -2.62
C LEU A 66 -19.11 0.07 -3.17
N SER A 67 -18.01 -0.34 -2.55
CA SER A 67 -16.72 0.16 -2.96
C SER A 67 -16.43 -0.39 -4.35
N SER A 68 -16.44 0.50 -5.34
CA SER A 68 -16.00 0.19 -6.71
C SER A 68 -14.48 0.06 -6.81
N MET A 69 -13.80 -0.16 -5.67
CA MET A 69 -12.36 -0.38 -5.54
C MET A 69 -11.88 -1.42 -6.55
N THR A 70 -11.55 -0.92 -7.74
CA THR A 70 -10.25 -1.17 -8.34
C THR A 70 -9.24 -0.61 -7.34
N ALA A 71 -9.00 -1.36 -6.25
CA ALA A 71 -8.13 -1.02 -5.14
C ALA A 71 -6.68 -0.79 -5.59
N VAL A 72 -6.39 -1.23 -6.80
CA VAL A 72 -5.14 -0.98 -7.50
C VAL A 72 -5.46 0.08 -8.55
N PRO A 73 -4.74 1.23 -8.56
CA PRO A 73 -4.71 2.10 -9.72
C PRO A 73 -4.52 1.25 -10.96
N LYS A 74 -5.20 1.58 -12.07
CA LYS A 74 -5.07 0.79 -13.30
C LYS A 74 -3.59 0.48 -13.56
N GLY A 75 -3.24 -0.80 -13.42
CA GLY A 75 -1.89 -1.25 -13.68
C GLY A 75 -1.52 -0.95 -15.12
N GLY A 76 -0.23 -0.96 -15.41
CA GLY A 76 0.25 -0.97 -16.78
C GLY A 76 -0.28 -2.19 -17.55
N GLY A 77 -0.11 -2.18 -18.87
CA GLY A 77 -0.41 -3.34 -19.69
C GLY A 77 0.39 -4.59 -19.27
N ALA A 78 -0.07 -5.77 -19.69
CA ALA A 78 0.68 -7.01 -19.49
C ALA A 78 2.12 -6.87 -20.02
N GLY A 79 3.10 -7.29 -19.21
CA GLY A 79 4.52 -7.16 -19.55
C GLY A 79 5.10 -5.75 -19.36
N THR A 80 4.41 -4.86 -18.64
CA THR A 80 4.93 -3.54 -18.28
C THR A 80 5.11 -3.38 -16.77
N ALA A 81 6.04 -2.51 -16.36
CA ALA A 81 6.27 -2.13 -14.97
C ALA A 81 6.49 -0.61 -14.85
N LEU A 82 6.27 -0.06 -13.65
CA LEU A 82 6.71 1.30 -13.32
C LEU A 82 8.23 1.29 -13.14
N VAL A 83 8.92 2.12 -13.93
CA VAL A 83 10.37 2.28 -13.89
C VAL A 83 10.69 3.71 -13.51
N LYS A 84 11.72 3.93 -12.70
CA LYS A 84 12.21 5.27 -12.35
C LYS A 84 12.69 5.97 -13.62
N SER A 85 12.14 7.14 -13.90
CA SER A 85 12.37 7.89 -15.14
C SER A 85 13.51 8.91 -14.99
N SER A 86 13.76 9.41 -13.78
CA SER A 86 14.88 10.31 -13.48
C SER A 86 15.39 10.16 -12.05
N ALA A 87 16.45 10.91 -11.70
CA ALA A 87 16.97 10.98 -10.34
C ALA A 87 15.95 11.58 -9.34
N THR A 88 14.98 12.37 -9.82
CA THR A 88 13.95 13.01 -9.01
C THR A 88 13.11 11.98 -8.24
N ASP A 89 12.74 12.31 -7.01
CA ASP A 89 11.89 11.45 -6.21
C ASP A 89 10.51 11.30 -6.85
N PHE A 90 10.00 10.06 -6.82
CA PHE A 90 8.68 9.67 -7.33
C PHE A 90 8.45 9.83 -8.85
N ASP A 91 9.47 10.20 -9.62
CA ASP A 91 9.36 10.30 -11.09
C ASP A 91 9.43 8.90 -11.75
N THR A 92 8.28 8.38 -12.16
CA THR A 92 8.12 7.01 -12.69
C THR A 92 7.24 6.97 -13.94
N VAL A 93 7.52 6.01 -14.83
CA VAL A 93 6.79 5.79 -16.08
C VAL A 93 6.53 4.31 -16.31
N TRP A 94 5.43 3.96 -17.00
CA TRP A 94 5.16 2.58 -17.42
C TRP A 94 6.03 2.21 -18.62
N GLN A 95 6.77 1.11 -18.49
CA GLN A 95 7.66 0.64 -19.54
C GLN A 95 7.50 -0.86 -19.77
N VAL A 96 7.57 -1.30 -21.03
CA VAL A 96 7.63 -2.73 -21.40
C VAL A 96 8.92 -3.33 -20.86
N ILE A 97 8.78 -4.40 -20.08
CA ILE A 97 9.91 -5.18 -19.59
C ILE A 97 10.13 -6.32 -20.57
N SER A 98 11.04 -6.13 -21.51
CA SER A 98 11.58 -7.22 -22.32
C SER A 98 12.76 -7.85 -21.60
N SER A 99 12.99 -9.15 -21.79
CA SER A 99 14.14 -9.89 -21.26
C SER A 99 15.48 -9.50 -21.90
N ALA A 100 15.59 -8.30 -22.46
CA ALA A 100 16.74 -7.83 -23.21
C ALA A 100 17.18 -6.45 -22.72
N GLN A 101 17.53 -6.36 -21.44
CA GLN A 101 18.79 -5.69 -21.11
C GLN A 101 19.67 -6.75 -20.46
N ASN A 102 20.48 -7.41 -21.29
CA ASN A 102 21.85 -7.59 -20.83
C ASN A 102 22.24 -6.22 -20.28
N ILE A 103 22.55 -6.14 -18.99
CA ILE A 103 23.53 -5.18 -18.51
C ILE A 103 24.83 -5.62 -19.21
N ASP A 104 24.88 -5.46 -20.54
CA ASP A 104 26.14 -5.45 -21.25
C ASP A 104 26.79 -4.23 -20.65
N GLY A 105 27.76 -4.51 -19.78
CA GLY A 105 28.39 -3.52 -18.94
C GLY A 105 28.63 -2.30 -19.81
N GLY A 106 28.20 -1.13 -19.31
CA GLY A 106 28.68 0.13 -19.86
C GLY A 106 30.16 -0.05 -20.17
N SER A 107 30.57 0.41 -21.36
CA SER A 107 31.94 0.33 -21.89
C SER A 107 32.95 0.00 -20.80
N PRO A 108 33.80 -1.04 -20.94
CA PRO A 108 34.66 -1.58 -19.88
C PRO A 108 35.57 -0.56 -19.16
N SER A 109 35.57 0.71 -19.57
CA SER A 109 36.09 1.86 -18.84
C SER A 109 35.34 2.22 -17.55
N ASP A 110 34.07 1.84 -17.37
CA ASP A 110 33.21 2.41 -16.31
C ASP A 110 32.85 1.43 -15.19
N VAL A 111 33.40 0.21 -15.19
CA VAL A 111 33.20 -0.75 -14.09
C VAL A 111 34.38 -0.67 -13.12
N PRO A 112 34.20 -0.26 -11.85
CA PRO A 112 35.24 -0.47 -10.85
C PRO A 112 35.47 -1.97 -10.72
N VAL A 113 36.69 -2.40 -11.06
CA VAL A 113 37.14 -3.80 -10.94
C VAL A 113 37.01 -4.24 -9.48
N PHE A 114 35.90 -4.88 -9.13
CA PHE A 114 35.80 -5.70 -7.94
C PHE A 114 36.16 -7.12 -8.36
N GLY A 115 37.42 -7.46 -8.16
CA GLY A 115 38.00 -8.72 -8.60
C GLY A 115 37.26 -9.94 -8.02
N LEU A 116 36.92 -10.87 -8.90
CA LEU A 116 37.07 -12.29 -8.61
C LEU A 116 38.11 -12.83 -9.59
N VAL A 117 39.35 -12.93 -9.12
CA VAL A 117 40.41 -13.67 -9.81
C VAL A 117 40.04 -15.15 -9.70
N ILE A 118 39.54 -15.77 -10.77
CA ILE A 118 39.59 -17.22 -10.91
C ILE A 118 40.85 -17.47 -11.73
N ASP A 119 41.97 -17.64 -11.04
CA ASP A 119 43.23 -17.98 -11.70
C ASP A 119 43.06 -19.39 -12.29
N GLY A 120 43.17 -19.47 -13.61
CA GLY A 120 43.01 -20.71 -14.38
C GLY A 120 44.17 -21.65 -14.12
N GLY A 121 44.16 -22.32 -12.97
CA GLY A 121 44.95 -23.52 -12.72
C GLY A 121 44.21 -24.74 -13.28
N ASN A 122 44.85 -25.45 -14.21
CA ASN A 122 44.47 -26.79 -14.69
C ASN A 122 43.91 -27.68 -13.56
N ILE A 123 42.81 -28.37 -13.87
CA ILE A 123 42.51 -29.69 -13.29
C ILE A 123 43.14 -30.78 -14.16
#